data_AF-A0AAE4ED18-F1
#
_entry.id   AF-A0AAE4ED18-F1
#
_cell.length_a   1.000
_cell.length_b   1.000
_cell.length_c   1.000
_cell.angle_alpha   90.00
_cell.angle_beta   90.00
_cell.angle_gamma   90.00
#
_symmetry.space_group_name_H-M   'P 1'
#
loop_
_entity.id
_entity.type
_entity.pdbx_description
1 polymer ?
#
loop_
_entity_poly.entity_id
_entity_poly.type
_entity_poly.pdbx_seq_one_letter_code
_entity_poly.pdbx_strand_id
1 'polypeptide(L)'
;MDFDTVAGELYGGDLAEFVSARNAAAKAAKAEGDAELAKRIQQLRKPTTAAAIVNGLARDDSDQLRELAELGAELRDAHTRLAGDELRALTRRRGELVRRILHELPSMSDTVSREVESTLEAVAAEPDTAALALAGRLTSVAHQDTDQWFSLAASVPPVTGKRPAKLVDKAEPAKPKRDHRREEEERARARSERERLRKEAAERDKERATAERDLVRTERAAEQATARVDDLRERLAEAEERAERATAEFETAKAAFDEADKAATAARKAADAAR
;
A
#
# COMPACT_ATOMS: atom_id res chain seq x y z
N MET A 1 16.61 -28.98 0.46
CA MET A 1 16.59 -27.51 0.63
C MET A 1 15.20 -27.12 1.12
N ASP A 2 15.04 -26.25 2.12
CA ASP A 2 13.70 -25.83 2.56
C ASP A 2 13.20 -24.65 1.71
N PHE A 3 11.88 -24.56 1.49
CA PHE A 3 11.25 -23.51 0.70
C PHE A 3 11.58 -22.12 1.25
N ASP A 4 11.63 -21.99 2.57
CA ASP A 4 11.83 -20.71 3.23
C ASP A 4 13.22 -20.12 2.97
N THR A 5 14.24 -20.96 2.91
CA THR A 5 15.61 -20.57 2.54
C THR A 5 15.67 -20.12 1.08
N VAL A 6 15.07 -20.90 0.17
CA VAL A 6 15.08 -20.57 -1.27
C VAL A 6 14.32 -19.28 -1.55
N ALA A 7 13.17 -19.07 -0.90
CA ALA A 7 12.40 -17.84 -1.05
C ALA A 7 13.20 -16.62 -0.57
N GLY A 8 13.90 -16.74 0.57
CA GLY A 8 14.76 -15.67 1.08
C GLY A 8 15.91 -15.31 0.13
N GLU A 9 16.59 -16.32 -0.45
CA GLU A 9 17.65 -16.09 -1.44
C GLU A 9 17.12 -15.42 -2.71
N LEU A 10 15.94 -15.84 -3.19
CA LEU A 10 15.33 -15.27 -4.39
C LEU A 10 14.87 -13.82 -4.18
N TYR A 11 14.23 -13.52 -3.05
CA TYR A 11 13.76 -12.17 -2.76
C TYR A 11 14.87 -11.20 -2.31
N GLY A 12 16.01 -11.72 -1.86
CA GLY A 12 17.21 -10.94 -1.53
C GLY A 12 18.22 -10.80 -2.67
N GLY A 13 17.92 -11.33 -3.86
CA GLY A 13 18.74 -11.20 -5.07
C GLY A 13 18.37 -9.99 -5.93
N ASP A 14 19.03 -9.83 -7.08
CA ASP A 14 18.69 -8.76 -8.03
C ASP A 14 17.27 -8.97 -8.60
N LEU A 15 16.45 -7.93 -8.51
CA LEU A 15 15.11 -7.88 -9.08
C LEU A 15 15.08 -8.18 -10.59
N ALA A 16 16.13 -7.80 -11.32
CA ALA A 16 16.27 -8.09 -12.75
C ALA A 16 16.44 -9.59 -13.00
N GLU A 17 17.14 -10.29 -12.11
CA GLU A 17 17.46 -11.72 -12.22
C GLU A 17 16.44 -12.62 -11.52
N PHE A 18 15.47 -12.07 -10.80
CA PHE A 18 14.50 -12.85 -10.02
C PHE A 18 13.85 -14.00 -10.82
N VAL A 19 13.42 -13.74 -12.06
CA VAL A 19 12.71 -14.75 -12.88
C VAL A 19 13.66 -15.86 -13.33
N SER A 20 14.89 -15.53 -13.73
CA SER A 20 15.89 -16.52 -14.12
C SER A 20 16.33 -17.35 -12.90
N ALA A 21 16.60 -16.70 -11.76
CA ALA A 21 16.96 -17.35 -10.51
C ALA A 21 15.84 -18.28 -10.01
N ARG A 22 14.58 -17.85 -10.03
CA ARG A 22 13.42 -18.68 -9.65
C ARG A 22 13.28 -19.91 -10.53
N ASN A 23 13.50 -19.77 -11.84
CA ASN A 23 13.43 -20.88 -12.78
C ASN A 23 14.60 -21.87 -12.58
N ALA A 24 15.80 -21.37 -12.28
CA ALA A 24 16.95 -22.19 -11.94
C ALA A 24 16.73 -22.98 -10.64
N ALA A 25 16.25 -22.31 -9.58
CA ALA A 25 15.94 -22.93 -8.30
C ALA A 25 14.85 -24.00 -8.42
N ALA A 26 13.78 -23.74 -9.17
CA ALA A 26 12.74 -24.74 -9.44
C ALA A 26 13.28 -25.95 -10.23
N LYS A 27 14.18 -25.73 -11.18
CA LYS A 27 14.82 -26.81 -11.94
C LYS A 27 15.75 -27.64 -11.05
N ALA A 28 16.49 -27.01 -10.13
CA ALA A 28 17.34 -27.68 -9.16
C ALA A 28 16.51 -28.56 -8.20
N ALA A 29 15.45 -28.00 -7.60
CA ALA A 29 14.53 -28.77 -6.74
C ALA A 29 13.92 -29.99 -7.45
N LYS A 30 13.54 -29.83 -8.73
CA LYS A 30 13.03 -30.95 -9.53
C LYS A 30 14.10 -32.01 -9.81
N ALA A 31 15.36 -31.61 -10.03
CA ALA A 31 16.48 -32.54 -10.23
C ALA A 31 16.84 -33.31 -8.96
N GLU A 32 16.64 -32.70 -7.79
CA GLU A 32 16.78 -33.33 -6.47
C GLU A 32 15.60 -34.25 -6.09
N GLY A 33 14.56 -34.32 -6.93
CA GLY A 33 13.39 -35.18 -6.73
C GLY A 33 12.26 -34.53 -5.94
N ASP A 34 12.37 -33.25 -5.58
CA ASP A 34 11.34 -32.51 -4.86
C ASP A 34 10.44 -31.69 -5.81
N ALA A 35 9.49 -32.39 -6.41
CA ALA A 35 8.54 -31.79 -7.36
C ALA A 35 7.57 -30.80 -6.70
N GLU A 36 7.23 -31.00 -5.42
CA GLU A 36 6.34 -30.09 -4.68
C GLU A 36 7.06 -28.78 -4.33
N LEU A 37 8.31 -28.85 -3.87
CA LEU A 37 9.16 -27.66 -3.67
C LEU A 37 9.33 -26.88 -4.98
N ALA A 38 9.63 -27.56 -6.08
CA ALA A 38 9.77 -26.93 -7.39
C ALA A 38 8.50 -26.17 -7.82
N LYS A 39 7.33 -26.75 -7.56
CA LYS A 39 6.03 -26.13 -7.85
C LYS A 39 5.79 -24.90 -6.98
N ARG A 40 6.08 -24.98 -5.67
CA ARG A 40 5.99 -23.85 -4.74
C ARG A 40 6.92 -22.70 -5.15
N ILE A 41 8.16 -23.01 -5.55
CA ILE A 41 9.12 -22.00 -6.05
C ILE A 41 8.59 -21.31 -7.31
N GLN A 42 8.01 -22.05 -8.25
CA GLN A 42 7.42 -21.47 -9.47
C GLN A 42 6.23 -20.54 -9.20
N GLN A 43 5.52 -20.75 -8.09
CA GLN A 43 4.41 -19.90 -7.67
C GLN A 43 4.87 -18.57 -7.05
N LEU A 44 6.16 -18.41 -6.72
CA LEU A 44 6.70 -17.14 -6.24
C LEU A 44 6.53 -16.05 -7.28
N ARG A 45 5.85 -14.98 -6.87
CA ARG A 45 5.65 -13.76 -7.67
C ARG A 45 6.91 -12.90 -7.64
N LYS A 46 7.17 -12.23 -8.75
CA LYS A 46 8.22 -11.20 -8.84
C LYS A 46 7.82 -10.04 -7.94
N PRO A 47 8.70 -9.59 -7.01
CA PRO A 47 8.39 -8.46 -6.15
C PRO A 47 8.35 -7.16 -6.96
N THR A 48 7.63 -6.14 -6.48
CA THR A 48 7.75 -4.77 -7.00
C THR A 48 9.11 -4.18 -6.62
N THR A 49 9.51 -3.07 -7.25
CA THR A 49 10.76 -2.37 -6.92
C THR A 49 10.80 -1.97 -5.45
N ALA A 50 9.72 -1.37 -4.93
CA ALA A 50 9.62 -0.99 -3.52
C ALA A 50 9.70 -2.20 -2.57
N ALA A 51 9.00 -3.30 -2.91
CA ALA A 51 9.03 -4.53 -2.12
C ALA A 51 10.44 -5.16 -2.10
N ALA A 52 11.15 -5.16 -3.23
CA ALA A 52 12.52 -5.65 -3.31
C ALA A 52 13.48 -4.82 -2.44
N ILE A 53 13.33 -3.49 -2.41
CA ILE A 53 14.11 -2.60 -1.54
C ILE A 53 13.87 -2.93 -0.06
N VAL A 54 12.61 -3.08 0.34
CA VAL A 54 12.26 -3.42 1.74
C VAL A 54 12.71 -4.84 2.11
N ASN A 55 12.64 -5.81 1.18
CA ASN A 55 13.18 -7.15 1.40
C ASN A 55 14.71 -7.12 1.59
N GLY A 56 15.40 -6.21 0.90
CA GLY A 56 16.83 -5.94 1.11
C GLY A 56 17.13 -5.48 2.54
N LEU A 57 16.35 -4.52 3.06
CA LEU A 57 16.48 -4.06 4.45
C LEU A 57 16.38 -5.20 5.46
N ALA A 58 15.44 -6.13 5.29
CA ALA A 58 15.28 -7.28 6.19
C ALA A 58 16.51 -8.20 6.23
N ARG A 59 17.31 -8.21 5.15
CA ARG A 59 18.50 -9.04 5.02
C ARG A 59 19.76 -8.34 5.53
N ASP A 60 19.91 -7.05 5.22
CA ASP A 60 21.09 -6.28 5.57
C ASP A 60 21.06 -5.85 7.04
N ASP A 61 19.92 -5.34 7.51
CA ASP A 61 19.66 -4.99 8.91
C ASP A 61 18.16 -4.95 9.24
N SER A 62 17.67 -6.03 9.86
CA SER A 62 16.26 -6.15 10.24
C SER A 62 15.82 -5.24 11.40
N ASP A 63 16.74 -4.57 12.10
CA ASP A 63 16.43 -3.89 13.36
C ASP A 63 15.49 -2.70 13.15
N GLN A 64 15.66 -1.95 12.08
CA GLN A 64 14.77 -0.83 11.76
C GLN A 64 13.37 -1.28 11.38
N LEU A 65 13.24 -2.39 10.64
CA LEU A 65 11.94 -2.99 10.32
C LEU A 65 11.26 -3.56 11.57
N ARG A 66 12.04 -4.09 12.52
CA ARG A 66 11.53 -4.56 13.81
C ARG A 66 11.03 -3.40 14.67
N GLU A 67 11.80 -2.31 14.77
CA GLU A 67 11.37 -1.09 15.45
C GLU A 67 10.07 -0.54 14.83
N LEU A 68 9.97 -0.56 13.50
CA LEU A 68 8.76 -0.09 12.79
C LEU A 68 7.54 -0.98 13.06
N ALA A 69 7.73 -2.30 13.09
CA ALA A 69 6.68 -3.26 13.40
C ALA A 69 6.21 -3.16 14.86
N GLU A 70 7.14 -2.99 15.80
CA GLU A 70 6.88 -2.77 17.24
C GLU A 70 6.09 -1.47 17.45
N LEU A 71 6.50 -0.38 16.81
CA LEU A 71 5.78 0.89 16.86
C LEU A 71 4.37 0.78 16.28
N GLY A 72 4.19 -0.03 15.23
CA GLY A 72 2.88 -0.39 14.70
C GLY A 72 2.00 -1.10 15.72
N ALA A 73 2.58 -2.00 16.54
CA ALA A 73 1.86 -2.68 17.61
C ALA A 73 1.47 -1.70 18.74
N GLU A 74 2.37 -0.81 19.14
CA GLU A 74 2.09 0.25 20.13
C GLU A 74 0.96 1.18 19.65
N LEU A 75 0.96 1.57 18.38
CA LEU A 75 -0.11 2.39 17.79
C LEU A 75 -1.48 1.71 17.88
N ARG A 76 -1.56 0.41 17.55
CA ARG A 76 -2.80 -0.37 17.62
C ARG A 76 -3.29 -0.55 19.06
N ASP A 77 -2.37 -0.75 20.00
CA ASP A 77 -2.67 -0.82 21.43
C ASP A 77 -3.19 0.52 21.96
N ALA A 78 -2.50 1.63 21.66
CA ALA A 78 -2.93 2.98 22.03
C ALA A 78 -4.29 3.35 21.40
N HIS A 79 -4.57 2.88 20.17
CA HIS A 79 -5.88 3.02 19.53
C HIS A 79 -6.97 2.28 20.30
N THR A 80 -6.69 1.05 20.73
CA THR A 80 -7.62 0.21 21.52
C THR A 80 -7.90 0.82 22.89
N ARG A 81 -6.90 1.45 23.51
CA ARG A 81 -7.01 2.17 24.79
C ARG A 81 -7.57 3.60 24.67
N LEU A 82 -7.81 4.09 23.45
CA LEU A 82 -8.25 5.47 23.17
C LEU A 82 -7.29 6.56 23.74
N ALA A 83 -5.99 6.28 23.75
CA ALA A 83 -4.96 7.15 24.33
C ALA A 83 -4.53 8.25 23.34
N GLY A 84 -5.33 9.31 23.21
CA GLY A 84 -5.14 10.35 22.17
C GLY A 84 -3.76 11.04 22.17
N ASP A 85 -3.21 11.37 23.33
CA ASP A 85 -1.89 12.03 23.42
C ASP A 85 -0.75 11.09 23.02
N GLU A 86 -0.85 9.82 23.44
CA GLU A 86 0.08 8.74 23.10
C GLU A 86 0.03 8.44 21.59
N LEU A 87 -1.17 8.35 21.00
CA LEU A 87 -1.35 8.19 19.56
C LEU A 87 -0.64 9.28 18.75
N ARG A 88 -0.75 10.55 19.17
CA ARG A 88 -0.06 11.65 18.49
C ARG A 88 1.46 11.53 18.61
N ALA A 89 1.98 11.10 19.76
CA ALA A 89 3.41 10.88 19.96
C ALA A 89 3.94 9.72 19.10
N LEU A 90 3.26 8.57 19.13
CA LEU A 90 3.61 7.39 18.35
C LEU A 90 3.53 7.63 16.84
N THR A 91 2.52 8.39 16.37
CA THR A 91 2.38 8.74 14.95
C THR A 91 3.55 9.60 14.47
N ARG A 92 4.01 10.56 15.30
CA ARG A 92 5.20 11.36 14.98
C ARG A 92 6.45 10.49 14.92
N ARG A 93 6.67 9.62 15.92
CA ARG A 93 7.79 8.68 15.94
C ARG A 93 7.80 7.77 14.70
N ARG A 94 6.62 7.36 14.21
CA ARG A 94 6.50 6.55 12.98
C ARG A 94 7.00 7.34 11.77
N GLY A 95 6.53 8.57 11.61
CA GLY A 95 6.97 9.43 10.50
C GLY A 95 8.46 9.75 10.54
N GLU A 96 9.05 9.88 11.73
CA GLU A 96 10.49 10.08 11.90
C GLU A 96 11.30 8.82 11.54
N LEU A 97 10.85 7.64 11.98
CA LEU A 97 11.50 6.36 11.69
C LEU A 97 11.44 6.03 10.19
N VAL A 98 10.28 6.20 9.55
CA VAL A 98 10.13 5.98 8.11
C VAL A 98 11.07 6.90 7.31
N ARG A 99 11.13 8.20 7.65
CA ARG A 99 12.07 9.14 7.01
C ARG A 99 13.52 8.76 7.21
N ARG A 100 13.89 8.26 8.40
CA ARG A 100 15.25 7.80 8.70
C ARG A 100 15.63 6.62 7.80
N ILE A 101 14.76 5.61 7.73
CA ILE A 101 14.95 4.44 6.85
C ILE A 101 15.12 4.90 5.40
N LEU A 102 14.25 5.79 4.90
CA LEU A 102 14.34 6.32 3.54
C LEU A 102 15.64 7.08 3.26
N HIS A 103 16.16 7.82 4.25
CA HIS A 103 17.40 8.57 4.10
C HIS A 103 18.65 7.67 4.07
N GLU A 104 18.60 6.50 4.68
CA GLU A 104 19.71 5.53 4.69
C GLU A 104 19.75 4.67 3.41
N LEU A 105 18.64 4.63 2.67
CA LEU A 105 18.57 3.95 1.39
C LEU A 105 19.36 4.69 0.29
N PRO A 106 19.88 3.97 -0.72
CA PRO A 106 20.51 4.59 -1.88
C PRO A 106 19.57 5.56 -2.61
N SER A 107 20.16 6.58 -3.24
CA SER A 107 19.38 7.54 -4.06
C SER A 107 18.57 6.81 -5.14
N MET A 108 17.29 7.17 -5.22
CA MET A 108 16.31 6.61 -6.14
C MET A 108 15.42 7.72 -6.69
N SER A 109 14.59 7.43 -7.70
CA SER A 109 13.63 8.40 -8.21
C SER A 109 12.54 8.72 -7.18
N ASP A 110 11.99 9.92 -7.24
CA ASP A 110 10.91 10.36 -6.33
C ASP A 110 9.72 9.40 -6.34
N THR A 111 9.39 8.82 -7.49
CA THR A 111 8.32 7.82 -7.62
C THR A 111 8.61 6.57 -6.79
N VAL A 112 9.83 6.02 -6.90
CA VAL A 112 10.22 4.81 -6.13
C VAL A 112 10.31 5.15 -4.65
N SER A 113 10.83 6.32 -4.29
CA SER A 113 10.89 6.77 -2.89
C SER A 113 9.50 6.81 -2.25
N ARG A 114 8.48 7.35 -2.95
CA ARG A 114 7.10 7.38 -2.46
C ARG A 114 6.48 5.99 -2.34
N GLU A 115 6.79 5.08 -3.27
CA GLU A 115 6.31 3.70 -3.19
C GLU A 115 6.95 2.94 -2.01
N VAL A 116 8.24 3.16 -1.74
CA VAL A 116 8.92 2.59 -0.58
C VAL A 116 8.33 3.16 0.71
N GLU A 117 8.13 4.48 0.78
CA GLU A 117 7.48 5.14 1.91
C GLU A 117 6.11 4.52 2.19
N SER A 118 5.24 4.40 1.18
CA SER A 118 3.93 3.78 1.30
C SER A 118 4.00 2.31 1.76
N THR A 119 5.01 1.57 1.30
CA THR A 119 5.24 0.17 1.73
C THR A 119 5.64 0.11 3.21
N LEU A 120 6.53 1.00 3.68
CA LEU A 120 6.93 1.10 5.08
C LEU A 120 5.78 1.54 5.98
N GLU A 121 4.93 2.48 5.52
CA GLU A 121 3.73 2.86 6.25
C GLU A 121 2.78 1.68 6.44
N ALA A 122 2.63 0.84 5.40
CA ALA A 122 1.81 -0.36 5.51
C ALA A 122 2.42 -1.43 6.42
N VAL A 123 3.76 -1.56 6.47
CA VAL A 123 4.45 -2.39 7.47
C VAL A 123 4.10 -1.93 8.88
N ALA A 124 4.05 -0.63 9.16
CA ALA A 124 3.63 -0.14 10.47
C ALA A 124 2.14 -0.39 10.74
N ALA A 125 1.27 -0.24 9.73
CA ALA A 125 -0.17 -0.34 9.90
C ALA A 125 -0.66 -1.79 10.07
N GLU A 126 -0.12 -2.73 9.30
CA GLU A 126 -0.65 -4.08 9.14
C GLU A 126 0.30 -5.16 9.70
N PRO A 127 -0.16 -5.99 10.67
CA PRO A 127 0.66 -7.05 11.26
C PRO A 127 1.17 -8.08 10.24
N ASP A 128 0.34 -8.47 9.28
CA ASP A 128 0.70 -9.49 8.29
C ASP A 128 1.77 -8.96 7.32
N THR A 129 1.66 -7.69 6.95
CA THR A 129 2.64 -7.00 6.12
C THR A 129 3.97 -6.85 6.86
N ALA A 130 3.94 -6.50 8.15
CA ALA A 130 5.15 -6.50 8.98
C ALA A 130 5.83 -7.86 9.05
N ALA A 131 5.06 -8.94 9.21
CA ALA A 131 5.60 -10.29 9.23
C ALA A 131 6.27 -10.66 7.90
N LEU A 132 5.65 -10.31 6.76
CA LEU A 132 6.24 -10.51 5.43
C LEU A 132 7.48 -9.66 5.20
N ALA A 133 7.49 -8.41 5.65
CA ALA A 133 8.64 -7.53 5.55
C ALA A 133 9.83 -8.05 6.36
N LEU A 134 9.61 -8.43 7.63
CA LEU A 134 10.63 -9.03 8.49
C LEU A 134 11.16 -10.36 7.94
N ALA A 135 10.32 -11.12 7.24
CA ALA A 135 10.73 -12.33 6.54
C ALA A 135 11.43 -12.07 5.20
N GLY A 136 11.46 -10.82 4.71
CA GLY A 136 12.01 -10.44 3.41
C GLY A 136 11.22 -11.01 2.22
N ARG A 137 9.88 -11.08 2.32
CA ARG A 137 9.00 -11.76 1.34
C ARG A 137 7.88 -10.88 0.78
N LEU A 138 8.03 -9.57 0.81
CA LEU A 138 7.06 -8.68 0.19
C LEU A 138 7.06 -8.87 -1.33
N THR A 139 5.87 -8.99 -1.93
CA THR A 139 5.67 -9.11 -3.38
C THR A 139 5.11 -7.84 -4.00
N SER A 140 4.29 -7.08 -3.29
CA SER A 140 3.69 -5.83 -3.76
C SER A 140 3.46 -4.86 -2.61
N VAL A 141 2.94 -3.68 -2.93
CA VAL A 141 2.33 -2.80 -1.91
C VAL A 141 1.31 -3.63 -1.12
N ALA A 142 1.43 -3.55 0.20
CA ALA A 142 0.78 -4.36 1.22
C ALA A 142 -0.75 -4.57 1.07
N HIS A 143 -1.45 -3.64 0.42
CA HIS A 143 -2.91 -3.69 0.30
C HIS A 143 -3.44 -4.63 -0.79
N GLN A 144 -2.61 -5.45 -1.46
CA GLN A 144 -3.03 -6.25 -2.63
C GLN A 144 -2.89 -7.78 -2.48
N ASP A 145 -2.10 -8.31 -1.54
CA ASP A 145 -1.74 -9.75 -1.55
C ASP A 145 -1.94 -10.52 -0.22
N THR A 146 -2.35 -9.88 0.89
CA THR A 146 -2.55 -10.54 2.19
C THR A 146 -3.67 -11.61 2.20
N ASP A 147 -4.56 -11.61 1.20
CA ASP A 147 -5.68 -12.57 1.12
C ASP A 147 -5.29 -13.97 0.59
N GLN A 148 -4.08 -14.17 0.04
CA GLN A 148 -3.78 -15.43 -0.70
C GLN A 148 -2.80 -16.38 -0.04
N TRP A 149 -2.09 -15.99 1.03
CA TRP A 149 -1.12 -16.86 1.71
C TRP A 149 -1.77 -17.87 2.67
N PHE A 150 -2.88 -17.51 3.33
CA PHE A 150 -3.51 -18.37 4.34
C PHE A 150 -4.31 -19.58 3.79
N SER A 151 -4.52 -19.67 2.48
CA SER A 151 -5.31 -20.78 1.89
C SER A 151 -4.53 -22.07 1.60
N LEU A 152 -3.20 -22.11 1.76
CA LEU A 152 -2.38 -23.27 1.34
C LEU A 152 -1.88 -24.19 2.48
N ALA A 153 -2.18 -23.88 3.75
CA ALA A 153 -1.72 -24.69 4.88
C ALA A 153 -2.71 -25.78 5.36
N ALA A 154 -3.85 -25.99 4.69
CA ALA A 154 -4.88 -26.94 5.15
C ALA A 154 -5.32 -27.93 4.06
N SER A 155 -4.49 -28.93 3.74
CA SER A 155 -4.99 -30.17 3.11
C SER A 155 -4.03 -31.35 3.22
N VAL A 156 -4.31 -32.26 4.16
CA VAL A 156 -3.99 -33.70 4.05
C VAL A 156 -5.12 -34.45 4.79
N PRO A 157 -5.84 -35.41 4.17
CA PRO A 157 -5.44 -36.84 4.18
C PRO A 157 -5.92 -37.64 2.93
N PRO A 158 -5.82 -38.99 2.85
CA PRO A 158 -4.77 -39.92 3.28
C PRO A 158 -4.24 -40.83 2.13
N VAL A 159 -3.05 -41.43 2.29
CA VAL A 159 -2.53 -42.49 1.40
C VAL A 159 -2.95 -43.87 1.90
N THR A 160 -3.44 -44.68 0.96
CA THR A 160 -3.86 -46.07 1.11
C THR A 160 -2.68 -47.03 0.90
N GLY A 161 -2.74 -48.21 1.52
CA GLY A 161 -1.97 -49.37 1.03
C GLY A 161 -1.64 -50.46 2.06
N LYS A 162 -2.47 -51.51 2.12
CA LYS A 162 -2.04 -52.92 2.00
C LYS A 162 -3.24 -53.88 2.16
N ARG A 163 -3.35 -54.79 1.19
CA ARG A 163 -4.05 -56.10 1.27
C ARG A 163 -2.97 -57.16 1.54
N PRO A 164 -3.27 -58.39 2.07
CA PRO A 164 -4.16 -59.33 1.37
C PRO A 164 -4.96 -60.38 2.20
N ALA A 165 -5.85 -61.06 1.47
CA ALA A 165 -6.25 -62.48 1.54
C ALA A 165 -7.44 -63.00 2.40
N LYS A 166 -8.28 -63.77 1.67
CA LYS A 166 -9.13 -64.94 2.00
C LYS A 166 -10.56 -64.78 2.57
N LEU A 167 -11.50 -65.29 1.76
CA LEU A 167 -12.63 -66.22 2.03
C LEU A 167 -13.48 -65.98 3.29
N VAL A 168 -14.80 -65.80 3.12
CA VAL A 168 -15.89 -66.73 3.53
C VAL A 168 -17.24 -66.02 3.30
N ASP A 169 -18.16 -66.68 2.60
CA ASP A 169 -19.59 -66.35 2.59
C ASP A 169 -20.18 -66.48 4.00
N LYS A 170 -20.74 -65.39 4.54
CA LYS A 170 -21.80 -65.47 5.56
C LYS A 170 -22.48 -64.12 5.77
N ALA A 171 -23.79 -64.13 5.50
CA ALA A 171 -24.87 -63.44 6.19
C ALA A 171 -24.67 -61.96 6.60
N GLU A 172 -25.45 -61.08 5.97
CA GLU A 172 -25.82 -59.79 6.53
C GLU A 172 -26.30 -59.91 7.98
N PRO A 173 -25.96 -58.91 8.80
CA PRO A 173 -26.97 -58.25 9.61
C PRO A 173 -27.18 -56.83 9.07
N ALA A 174 -28.42 -56.54 8.68
CA ALA A 174 -28.87 -55.22 8.27
C ALA A 174 -28.52 -54.17 9.34
N LYS A 175 -27.62 -53.24 9.00
CA LYS A 175 -27.40 -52.02 9.79
C LYS A 175 -28.58 -51.05 9.61
N PRO A 176 -28.95 -50.27 10.63
CA PRO A 176 -30.18 -49.49 10.63
C PRO A 176 -30.10 -48.35 9.60
N LYS A 177 -31.00 -48.37 8.60
CA LYS A 177 -31.21 -47.33 7.56
C LYS A 177 -31.65 -45.94 8.10
N ARG A 178 -31.48 -45.66 9.39
CA ARG A 178 -31.96 -44.42 10.05
C ARG A 178 -30.90 -43.30 10.12
N ASP A 179 -29.64 -43.58 9.84
CA ASP A 179 -28.54 -42.61 10.03
C ASP A 179 -28.26 -41.73 8.78
N HIS A 180 -28.30 -42.32 7.57
CA HIS A 180 -28.00 -41.60 6.33
C HIS A 180 -28.92 -40.40 6.05
N ARG A 181 -30.18 -40.46 6.48
CA ARG A 181 -31.14 -39.35 6.28
C ARG A 181 -30.80 -38.14 7.16
N ARG A 182 -30.30 -38.37 8.38
CA ARG A 182 -29.88 -37.30 9.29
C ARG A 182 -28.58 -36.64 8.82
N GLU A 183 -27.61 -37.45 8.38
CA GLU A 183 -26.37 -36.92 7.79
C GLU A 183 -26.64 -36.11 6.51
N GLU A 184 -27.58 -36.53 5.68
CA GLU A 184 -27.94 -35.82 4.45
C GLU A 184 -28.65 -34.48 4.74
N GLU A 185 -29.53 -34.45 5.75
CA GLU A 185 -30.16 -33.22 6.25
C GLU A 185 -29.14 -32.25 6.86
N GLU A 186 -28.17 -32.73 7.64
CA GLU A 186 -27.08 -31.89 8.19
C GLU A 186 -26.19 -31.32 7.09
N ARG A 187 -25.82 -32.14 6.09
CA ARG A 187 -25.04 -31.66 4.92
C ARG A 187 -25.84 -30.64 4.10
N ALA A 188 -27.15 -30.81 3.97
CA ALA A 188 -28.01 -29.85 3.28
C ALA A 188 -28.08 -28.51 4.04
N ARG A 189 -28.22 -28.54 5.37
CA ARG A 189 -28.18 -27.35 6.23
C ARG A 189 -26.82 -26.65 6.15
N ALA A 190 -25.72 -27.39 6.22
CA ALA A 190 -24.37 -26.85 6.11
C ALA A 190 -24.11 -26.22 4.73
N ARG A 191 -24.66 -26.79 3.65
CA ARG A 191 -24.60 -26.20 2.30
C ARG A 191 -25.39 -24.90 2.21
N SER A 192 -26.62 -24.88 2.74
CA SER A 192 -27.46 -23.68 2.77
C SER A 192 -26.80 -22.54 3.56
N GLU A 193 -26.23 -22.86 4.72
CA GLU A 193 -25.53 -21.88 5.54
C GLU A 193 -24.28 -21.33 4.86
N ARG A 194 -23.49 -22.20 4.21
CA ARG A 194 -22.36 -21.76 3.39
C ARG A 194 -22.77 -20.87 2.23
N GLU A 195 -23.90 -21.15 1.58
CA GLU A 195 -24.41 -20.32 0.50
C GLU A 195 -24.88 -18.95 1.02
N ARG A 196 -25.53 -18.92 2.19
CA ARG A 196 -25.95 -17.68 2.86
C ARG A 196 -24.74 -16.81 3.20
N LEU A 197 -23.73 -17.38 3.84
CA LEU A 197 -22.49 -16.67 4.19
C LEU A 197 -21.74 -16.17 2.95
N ARG A 198 -21.72 -16.96 1.86
CA ARG A 198 -21.14 -16.52 0.58
C ARG A 198 -21.89 -15.34 -0.04
N LYS A 199 -23.22 -15.34 0.02
CA LYS A 199 -24.03 -14.21 -0.47
C LYS A 199 -23.77 -12.96 0.37
N GLU A 200 -23.72 -13.09 1.70
CA GLU A 200 -23.41 -11.96 2.57
C GLU A 200 -22.00 -11.40 2.32
N ALA A 201 -20.99 -12.27 2.18
CA ALA A 201 -19.64 -11.84 1.82
C ALA A 201 -19.61 -11.10 0.47
N ALA A 202 -20.29 -11.63 -0.54
CA ALA A 202 -20.36 -11.00 -1.86
C ALA A 202 -21.05 -9.62 -1.83
N GLU A 203 -22.07 -9.42 -0.99
CA GLU A 203 -22.68 -8.10 -0.82
C GLU A 203 -21.74 -7.13 -0.08
N ARG A 204 -21.01 -7.59 0.94
CA ARG A 204 -20.00 -6.77 1.64
C ARG A 204 -18.85 -6.39 0.73
N ASP A 205 -18.42 -7.28 -0.16
CA ASP A 205 -17.38 -6.98 -1.16
C ASP A 205 -17.84 -5.91 -2.16
N LYS A 206 -19.12 -5.95 -2.56
CA LYS A 206 -19.70 -4.90 -3.41
C LYS A 206 -19.77 -3.56 -2.68
N GLU A 207 -20.24 -3.55 -1.44
CA GLU A 207 -20.28 -2.35 -0.59
C GLU A 207 -18.88 -1.76 -0.41
N ARG A 208 -17.88 -2.60 -0.11
CA ARG A 208 -16.46 -2.20 -0.02
C ARG A 208 -15.97 -1.61 -1.34
N ALA A 209 -16.23 -2.27 -2.47
CA ALA A 209 -15.81 -1.78 -3.79
C ALA A 209 -16.47 -0.45 -4.16
N THR A 210 -17.72 -0.21 -3.74
CA THR A 210 -18.38 1.08 -3.93
C THR A 210 -17.76 2.16 -3.05
N ALA A 211 -17.52 1.87 -1.77
CA ALA A 211 -16.89 2.79 -0.84
C ALA A 211 -15.46 3.18 -1.27
N GLU A 212 -14.69 2.22 -1.78
CA GLU A 212 -13.34 2.44 -2.29
C GLU A 212 -13.34 3.35 -3.53
N ARG A 213 -14.27 3.14 -4.47
CA ARG A 213 -14.43 4.04 -5.63
C ARG A 213 -14.85 5.45 -5.22
N ASP A 214 -15.76 5.56 -4.26
CA ASP A 214 -16.21 6.85 -3.75
C ASP A 214 -15.07 7.58 -3.04
N LEU A 215 -14.26 6.88 -2.23
CA LEU A 215 -13.07 7.44 -1.59
C LEU A 215 -12.08 8.02 -2.60
N VAL A 216 -11.67 7.22 -3.59
CA VAL A 216 -10.75 7.65 -4.66
C VAL A 216 -11.33 8.85 -5.44
N ARG A 217 -12.64 8.85 -5.70
CA ARG A 217 -13.29 10.00 -6.35
C ARG A 217 -13.22 11.26 -5.49
N THR A 218 -13.50 11.15 -4.19
CA THR A 218 -13.48 12.29 -3.27
C THR A 218 -12.08 12.81 -3.02
N GLU A 219 -11.08 11.94 -2.96
CA GLU A 219 -9.67 12.31 -2.81
C GLU A 219 -9.19 13.09 -4.04
N ARG A 220 -9.45 12.59 -5.25
CA ARG A 220 -9.16 13.34 -6.49
C ARG A 220 -9.88 14.68 -6.56
N ALA A 221 -11.12 14.75 -6.08
CA ALA A 221 -11.86 16.01 -6.04
C ALA A 221 -11.24 17.00 -5.05
N ALA A 222 -10.75 16.52 -3.91
CA ALA A 222 -10.06 17.33 -2.92
C ALA A 222 -8.70 17.84 -3.46
N GLU A 223 -7.90 16.98 -4.10
CA GLU A 223 -6.64 17.37 -4.74
C GLU A 223 -6.86 18.44 -5.82
N GLN A 224 -7.86 18.26 -6.68
CA GLN A 224 -8.21 19.25 -7.70
C GLN A 224 -8.69 20.57 -7.10
N ALA A 225 -9.44 20.53 -5.99
CA ALA A 225 -9.86 21.72 -5.29
C ALA A 225 -8.67 22.47 -4.69
N THR A 226 -7.72 21.76 -4.06
CA THR A 226 -6.49 22.36 -3.53
C THR A 226 -5.63 22.96 -4.63
N ALA A 227 -5.42 22.25 -5.74
CA ALA A 227 -4.66 22.78 -6.89
C ALA A 227 -5.29 24.06 -7.47
N ARG A 228 -6.64 24.14 -7.51
CA ARG A 228 -7.35 25.36 -7.92
C ARG A 228 -7.17 26.50 -6.93
N VAL A 229 -7.14 26.23 -5.62
CA VAL A 229 -6.88 27.24 -4.61
C VAL A 229 -5.48 27.83 -4.77
N ASP A 230 -4.49 27.00 -5.06
CA ASP A 230 -3.11 27.46 -5.26
C ASP A 230 -2.94 28.27 -6.57
N ASP A 231 -3.54 27.83 -7.69
CA ASP A 231 -3.62 28.63 -8.93
C ASP A 231 -4.27 30.01 -8.68
N LEU A 232 -5.38 30.04 -7.95
CA LEU A 232 -6.07 31.29 -7.63
C LEU A 232 -5.23 32.20 -6.73
N ARG A 233 -4.41 31.66 -5.84
CA ARG A 233 -3.49 32.44 -5.00
C ARG A 233 -2.35 33.05 -5.81
N GLU A 234 -1.77 32.30 -6.74
CA GLU A 234 -0.74 32.81 -7.66
C GLU A 234 -1.30 33.94 -8.51
N ARG A 235 -2.47 33.73 -9.12
CA ARG A 235 -3.17 34.75 -9.91
C ARG A 235 -3.58 35.99 -9.11
N LEU A 236 -3.90 35.81 -7.82
CA LEU A 236 -4.16 36.93 -6.92
C LEU A 236 -2.88 37.74 -6.67
N ALA A 237 -1.77 37.08 -6.35
CA ALA A 237 -0.49 37.75 -6.13
C ALA A 237 -0.03 38.53 -7.37
N GLU A 238 -0.16 37.95 -8.57
CA GLU A 238 0.12 38.64 -9.83
C GLU A 238 -0.80 39.85 -10.07
N ALA A 239 -2.07 39.74 -9.67
CA ALA A 239 -3.03 40.84 -9.80
C ALA A 239 -2.73 41.98 -8.82
N GLU A 240 -2.32 41.65 -7.60
CA GLU A 240 -1.89 42.62 -6.58
C GLU A 240 -0.63 43.36 -7.05
N GLU A 241 0.39 42.66 -7.54
CA GLU A 241 1.62 43.28 -8.06
C GLU A 241 1.32 44.20 -9.26
N ARG A 242 0.42 43.78 -10.16
CA ARG A 242 -0.03 44.64 -11.27
C ARG A 242 -0.77 45.88 -10.78
N ALA A 243 -1.60 45.75 -9.75
CA ALA A 243 -2.32 46.88 -9.17
C ALA A 243 -1.36 47.86 -8.49
N GLU A 244 -0.35 47.38 -7.76
CA GLU A 244 0.70 48.19 -7.14
C GLU A 244 1.50 48.95 -8.19
N ARG A 245 1.94 48.28 -9.26
CA ARG A 245 2.65 48.94 -10.38
C ARG A 245 1.81 50.00 -11.05
N ALA A 246 0.56 49.70 -11.39
CA ALA A 246 -0.34 50.68 -12.00
C ALA A 246 -0.57 51.89 -11.09
N THR A 247 -0.65 51.68 -9.77
CA THR A 247 -0.78 52.77 -8.80
C THR A 247 0.48 53.64 -8.76
N ALA A 248 1.67 53.03 -8.74
CA ALA A 248 2.94 53.76 -8.77
C ALA A 248 3.12 54.57 -10.07
N GLU A 249 2.76 53.99 -11.21
CA GLU A 249 2.77 54.67 -12.51
C GLU A 249 1.79 55.85 -12.54
N PHE A 250 0.58 55.66 -11.99
CA PHE A 250 -0.41 56.73 -11.88
C PHE A 250 0.10 57.91 -11.02
N GLU A 251 0.66 57.65 -9.84
CA GLU A 251 1.19 58.71 -8.98
C GLU A 251 2.37 59.44 -9.65
N THR A 252 3.22 58.72 -10.38
CA THR A 252 4.31 59.33 -11.16
C THR A 252 3.77 60.22 -12.27
N ALA A 253 2.78 59.74 -13.04
CA ALA A 253 2.15 60.50 -14.12
C ALA A 253 1.43 61.74 -13.60
N LYS A 254 0.76 61.62 -12.45
CA LYS A 254 0.09 62.73 -11.76
C LYS A 254 1.08 63.80 -11.31
N ALA A 255 2.20 63.41 -10.69
CA ALA A 255 3.24 64.35 -10.30
C ALA A 255 3.83 65.10 -11.51
N ALA A 256 4.08 64.40 -12.62
CA ALA A 256 4.56 65.02 -13.86
C ALA A 256 3.52 65.98 -14.47
N PHE A 257 2.24 65.63 -14.43
CA PHE A 257 1.14 66.50 -14.85
C PHE A 257 1.09 67.79 -14.00
N ASP A 258 1.14 67.67 -12.67
CA ASP A 258 1.09 68.81 -11.76
C ASP A 258 2.29 69.77 -11.97
N GLU A 259 3.48 69.24 -12.22
CA GLU A 259 4.68 70.01 -12.55
C GLU A 259 4.52 70.77 -13.88
N ALA A 260 4.03 70.08 -14.92
CA ALA A 260 3.80 70.65 -16.24
C ALA A 260 2.71 71.74 -16.21
N ASP A 261 1.63 71.53 -15.45
CA ASP A 261 0.54 72.50 -15.30
C ASP A 261 1.01 73.78 -14.58
N LYS A 262 1.81 73.63 -13.52
CA LYS A 262 2.45 74.78 -12.85
C LYS A 262 3.36 75.55 -13.79
N ALA A 263 4.21 74.86 -14.55
CA ALA A 263 5.12 75.49 -15.51
C ALA A 263 4.36 76.22 -16.62
N ALA A 264 3.32 75.61 -17.18
CA ALA A 264 2.46 76.23 -18.20
C ALA A 264 1.74 77.47 -17.65
N THR A 265 1.22 77.39 -16.42
CA THR A 265 0.58 78.53 -15.75
C THR A 265 1.55 79.67 -15.49
N ALA A 266 2.78 79.37 -15.05
CA ALA A 266 3.83 80.39 -14.85
C ALA A 266 4.24 81.05 -16.17
N ALA A 267 4.42 80.27 -17.23
CA ALA A 267 4.76 80.78 -18.57
C ALA A 267 3.66 81.70 -19.13
N ARG A 268 2.38 81.34 -18.96
CA ARG A 268 1.24 82.19 -19.35
C ARG A 268 1.26 83.53 -18.62
N LYS A 269 1.42 83.51 -17.29
CA LYS A 269 1.52 84.75 -16.49
C LYS A 269 2.68 85.64 -16.92
N ALA A 270 3.84 85.06 -17.21
CA ALA A 270 5.00 85.82 -17.68
C ALA A 270 4.76 86.45 -19.07
N ALA A 271 4.10 85.71 -19.98
CA ALA A 271 3.74 86.23 -21.30
C ALA A 271 2.72 87.38 -21.21
N ASP A 272 1.74 87.27 -20.32
CA ASP A 272 0.75 88.33 -20.09
C ASP A 272 1.37 89.59 -19.47
N ALA A 273 2.35 89.45 -18.57
CA ALA A 273 3.07 90.57 -17.97
C ALA A 273 4.04 91.29 -18.93
N ALA A 274 4.43 90.64 -20.03
CA ALA A 274 5.32 91.19 -21.04
C ALA A 274 4.59 91.93 -22.18
N ARG A 275 3.25 91.92 -22.18
CA ARG A 275 2.39 92.66 -23.11
C ARG A 275 2.03 94.04 -22.54
#